data_AF-A0A814FNP2-F1
#
_entry.id   AF-A0A814FNP2-F1
#
_cell.length_a   1.000
_cell.length_b   1.000
_cell.length_c   1.000
_cell.angle_alpha   90.00
_cell.angle_beta   90.00
_cell.angle_gamma   90.00
#
_symmetry.space_group_name_H-M   'P 1'
#
loop_
_entity.id
_entity.type
_entity.pdbx_description
1 polymer ?
#
loop_
_entity_poly.entity_id
_entity_poly.type
_entity_poly.pdbx_seq_one_letter_code
_entity_poly.pdbx_strand_id
1 'polypeptide(L)'
;MNASVSCQPVNDFLIDNELMINVNFILLFCLQLCNVIIGHDRFLSLIPCDQVPVELLDCSITTDCVYGEELSSSCRTLNGSCLNTNQKPVSWFQRSYICRYCYQVPLDDLACTHNIACRHHQNSNRYKSNCTIADNTQLCLGSRTFYRNIECNWTSGYKKWNALLLSIFVGGLGFDRFYLGHIKEAFGKIFSFGGLGIWTLIDSVLIACGYLTPDDGSVYIE
;
A
#
# COMPACT_ATOMS: atom_id res chain seq x y z
N MET A 1 10.28 28.74 -13.77
CA MET A 1 9.57 27.82 -12.86
C MET A 1 10.05 26.42 -13.21
N ASN A 2 11.07 25.92 -12.49
CA ASN A 2 11.66 24.61 -12.75
C ASN A 2 10.81 23.57 -12.03
N ALA A 3 10.04 22.77 -12.79
CA ALA A 3 9.41 21.58 -12.27
C ALA A 3 10.38 20.40 -12.46
N SER A 4 10.87 19.87 -11.35
CA SER A 4 11.67 18.65 -11.30
C SER A 4 10.78 17.43 -11.63
N VAL A 5 11.18 16.66 -12.63
CA VAL A 5 10.56 15.39 -13.02
C VAL A 5 11.07 14.30 -12.07
N SER A 6 10.19 13.70 -11.27
CA SER A 6 10.48 12.46 -10.55
C SER A 6 9.55 11.36 -11.05
N CYS A 7 10.06 10.53 -11.97
CA CYS A 7 9.43 9.28 -12.37
C CYS A 7 9.83 8.20 -11.36
N GLN A 8 8.87 7.60 -10.65
CA GLN A 8 9.10 6.32 -9.98
C GLN A 8 9.22 5.21 -11.04
N PRO A 9 10.11 4.23 -10.85
CA PRO A 9 10.28 3.13 -11.80
C PRO A 9 8.99 2.31 -11.93
N VAL A 10 8.54 2.15 -13.17
CA VAL A 10 7.47 1.25 -13.58
C VAL A 10 8.01 -0.18 -13.50
N ASN A 11 7.65 -0.89 -12.44
CA ASN A 11 7.99 -2.31 -12.24
C ASN A 11 6.81 -3.25 -12.53
N ASP A 12 5.83 -2.85 -13.34
CA ASP A 12 4.77 -3.78 -13.80
C ASP A 12 4.44 -3.54 -15.27
N PHE A 13 5.21 -4.21 -16.13
CA PHE A 13 4.92 -4.41 -17.53
C PHE A 13 5.02 -5.91 -17.83
N LEU A 14 4.09 -6.68 -17.27
CA LEU A 14 3.83 -8.05 -17.72
C LEU A 14 2.60 -8.02 -18.62
N ILE A 15 2.88 -8.08 -19.92
CA ILE A 15 1.92 -8.33 -20.99
C ILE A 15 1.30 -9.70 -20.71
N ASP A 16 0.02 -9.72 -20.36
CA ASP A 16 -0.80 -10.93 -20.45
C ASP A 16 -0.96 -11.33 -21.92
N ASN A 17 -0.29 -12.42 -22.30
CA ASN A 17 -0.66 -13.25 -23.44
C ASN A 17 -1.19 -14.59 -22.90
N GLU A 18 -2.51 -14.73 -22.94
CA GLU A 18 -3.29 -15.96 -23.20
C GLU A 18 -2.81 -17.30 -22.57
N LEU A 19 -3.52 -17.69 -21.50
CA LEU A 19 -4.30 -18.93 -21.44
C LEU A 19 -3.68 -20.24 -22.01
N MET A 20 -2.89 -20.96 -21.20
CA MET A 20 -2.89 -22.44 -21.20
C MET A 20 -2.74 -22.99 -19.77
N ILE A 21 -3.88 -23.21 -19.12
CA ILE A 21 -3.99 -23.87 -17.82
C ILE A 21 -3.61 -25.36 -17.99
N ASN A 22 -2.46 -25.77 -17.45
CA ASN A 22 -2.04 -27.16 -17.43
C ASN A 22 -2.43 -27.79 -16.07
N VAL A 23 -3.37 -28.73 -16.10
CA VAL A 23 -3.99 -29.42 -14.93
C VAL A 23 -2.96 -30.09 -14.00
N ASN A 24 -1.74 -30.33 -14.47
CA ASN A 24 -0.63 -30.85 -13.64
C ASN A 24 -0.07 -29.83 -12.62
N PHE A 25 -0.25 -28.53 -12.81
CA PHE A 25 0.26 -27.51 -11.87
C PHE A 25 -0.62 -27.36 -10.61
N ILE A 26 -1.93 -27.61 -10.77
CA ILE A 26 -2.89 -27.62 -9.66
C ILE A 26 -2.63 -28.79 -8.71
N LEU A 27 -2.19 -29.95 -9.24
CA LEU A 27 -1.85 -31.11 -8.41
C LEU A 27 -0.57 -30.90 -7.58
N LEU A 28 0.40 -30.13 -8.11
CA LEU A 28 1.62 -29.72 -7.39
C LEU A 28 1.34 -28.65 -6.32
N PHE A 29 0.41 -27.72 -6.58
CA PHE A 29 -0.02 -26.73 -5.58
C PHE A 29 -0.87 -27.36 -4.45
N CYS A 30 -1.65 -28.40 -4.73
CA CYS A 30 -2.39 -29.15 -3.70
C CYS A 30 -1.47 -29.93 -2.74
N LEU A 31 -0.30 -30.41 -3.19
CA LEU A 31 0.65 -31.13 -2.32
C LEU A 31 1.49 -30.19 -1.44
N GLN A 32 1.66 -28.92 -1.82
CA GLN A 32 2.28 -27.90 -0.96
C GLN A 32 1.35 -27.45 0.20
N LEU A 33 0.04 -27.59 0.03
CA LEU A 33 -0.97 -27.20 1.03
C LEU A 33 -1.28 -28.30 2.06
N CYS A 34 -0.77 -29.53 1.88
CA CYS A 34 -1.00 -30.64 2.81
C CYS A 34 -0.15 -30.57 4.09
N ASN A 35 0.82 -29.65 4.19
CA ASN A 35 1.69 -29.48 5.37
C ASN A 35 1.35 -28.28 6.27
N VAL A 36 0.23 -27.58 6.03
CA VAL A 36 -0.13 -26.35 6.79
C VAL A 36 -1.26 -26.58 7.81
N ILE A 37 -1.46 -27.83 8.25
CA ILE A 37 -2.36 -28.15 9.38
C ILE A 37 -1.58 -28.95 10.43
N ILE A 38 -0.50 -28.36 10.94
CA ILE A 38 0.16 -28.84 12.15
C ILE A 38 0.21 -27.69 13.16
N GLY A 39 -0.73 -27.71 14.09
CA GLY A 39 -0.63 -27.14 15.44
C GLY A 39 -0.13 -25.69 15.56
N HIS A 40 -1.08 -24.76 15.62
CA HIS A 40 -0.86 -23.35 15.97
C HIS A 40 -0.16 -23.15 17.34
N ASP A 41 -0.09 -24.18 18.20
CA ASP A 41 0.52 -24.10 19.54
C ASP A 41 2.00 -24.54 19.63
N ARG A 42 2.63 -25.00 18.52
CA ARG A 42 4.06 -25.43 18.51
C ARG A 42 4.99 -24.64 17.59
N PHE A 43 4.51 -23.57 16.94
CA PHE A 43 5.35 -22.76 16.04
C PHE A 43 6.15 -21.67 16.76
N LEU A 44 5.75 -21.27 17.97
CA LEU A 44 6.38 -20.14 18.65
C LEU A 44 7.83 -20.40 19.10
N SER A 45 8.24 -21.66 19.25
CA SER A 45 9.57 -22.03 19.78
C SER A 45 10.72 -21.90 18.77
N LEU A 46 10.46 -21.48 17.54
CA LEU A 46 11.48 -21.33 16.48
C LEU A 46 11.60 -19.89 15.94
N ILE A 47 10.79 -18.95 16.45
CA ILE A 47 10.78 -17.57 15.96
C ILE A 47 11.87 -16.76 16.69
N PRO A 48 12.69 -15.98 15.98
CA PRO A 48 13.62 -15.02 16.60
C PRO A 48 12.86 -13.98 17.42
N CYS A 49 13.38 -13.59 18.59
CA CYS A 49 12.70 -12.64 19.47
C CYS A 49 12.37 -11.28 18.81
N ASP A 50 13.14 -10.87 17.79
CA ASP A 50 12.94 -9.62 17.06
C ASP A 50 11.70 -9.62 16.15
N GLN A 51 11.25 -10.81 15.72
CA GLN A 51 10.12 -10.98 14.78
C GLN A 51 8.81 -11.30 15.50
N VAL A 52 8.83 -11.42 16.82
CA VAL A 52 7.62 -11.73 17.60
C VAL A 52 6.69 -10.51 17.57
N PRO A 53 5.40 -10.68 17.22
CA PRO A 53 4.44 -9.58 17.18
C PRO A 53 4.16 -9.04 18.58
N VAL A 54 3.91 -7.74 18.67
CA VAL A 54 3.65 -7.03 19.94
C VAL A 54 2.41 -7.56 20.67
N GLU A 55 1.42 -8.10 19.96
CA GLU A 55 0.20 -8.68 20.57
C GLU A 55 0.49 -9.92 21.45
N LEU A 56 1.61 -10.60 21.22
CA LEU A 56 2.04 -11.79 21.97
C LEU A 56 3.10 -11.46 23.04
N LEU A 57 3.35 -10.17 23.28
CA LEU A 57 4.39 -9.69 24.17
C LEU A 57 3.82 -8.80 25.27
N ASP A 58 4.43 -8.93 26.44
CA ASP A 58 4.21 -8.04 27.58
C ASP A 58 5.54 -7.32 27.87
N CYS A 59 5.56 -6.01 27.60
CA CYS A 59 6.76 -5.18 27.67
C CYS A 59 6.60 -4.07 28.72
N SER A 60 7.63 -3.86 29.52
CA SER A 60 7.69 -2.74 30.47
C SER A 60 8.20 -1.48 29.77
N ILE A 61 7.27 -0.65 29.28
CA ILE A 61 7.55 0.61 28.59
C ILE A 61 7.53 1.76 29.61
N THR A 62 8.48 2.69 29.50
CA THR A 62 8.56 3.88 30.35
C THR A 62 7.98 5.10 29.62
N THR A 63 7.17 5.91 30.31
CA THR A 63 6.60 7.16 29.75
C THR A 63 7.49 8.39 29.95
N ASP A 64 8.46 8.30 30.85
CA ASP A 64 9.37 9.37 31.22
C ASP A 64 10.60 9.38 30.31
N CYS A 65 10.40 9.68 29.02
CA CYS A 65 11.45 9.71 28.02
C CYS A 65 11.38 10.95 27.12
N VAL A 66 12.50 11.28 26.47
CA VAL A 66 12.55 12.38 25.51
C VAL A 66 11.97 11.91 24.18
N TYR A 67 11.06 12.70 23.60
CA TYR A 67 10.45 12.37 22.32
C TYR A 67 11.51 12.16 21.23
N GLY A 68 11.47 11.00 20.56
CA GLY A 68 12.39 10.62 19.49
C GLY A 68 13.66 9.88 19.93
N GLU A 69 13.87 9.68 21.23
CA GLU A 69 15.00 8.90 21.74
C GLU A 69 14.80 7.40 21.50
N GLU A 70 15.89 6.68 21.19
CA GLU A 70 15.88 5.22 21.08
C GLU A 70 16.16 4.59 22.44
N LEU A 71 15.21 3.81 22.94
CA LEU A 71 15.25 3.16 24.25
C LEU A 71 15.08 1.65 24.11
N SER A 72 15.51 0.91 25.12
CA SER A 72 15.33 -0.55 25.19
C SER A 72 14.38 -0.91 26.33
N SER A 73 13.25 -1.56 26.02
CA SER A 73 12.31 -2.10 27.01
C SER A 73 12.55 -3.59 27.23
N SER A 74 12.37 -4.07 28.46
CA SER A 74 12.34 -5.51 28.77
C SER A 74 10.97 -6.08 28.44
N CYS A 75 10.94 -7.08 27.56
CA CYS A 75 9.75 -7.77 27.07
C CYS A 75 9.75 -9.25 27.45
N ARG A 76 8.56 -9.79 27.71
CA ARG A 76 8.32 -11.24 27.84
C ARG A 76 7.27 -11.75 26.87
N THR A 77 7.39 -13.00 26.45
CA THR A 77 6.36 -13.70 25.67
C THR A 77 5.19 -14.09 26.57
N LEU A 78 3.95 -13.83 26.12
CA LEU A 78 2.73 -14.20 26.87
C LEU A 78 2.55 -15.71 26.91
N ASN A 79 2.74 -16.37 25.77
CA ASN A 79 2.74 -17.81 25.61
C ASN A 79 4.05 -18.22 24.95
N GLY A 80 4.66 -19.36 25.32
CA GLY A 80 5.86 -19.90 24.66
C GLY A 80 7.17 -19.14 24.94
N SER A 81 8.17 -19.37 24.10
CA SER A 81 9.55 -18.86 24.22
C SER A 81 10.11 -18.54 22.84
N CYS A 82 10.91 -17.48 22.71
CA CYS A 82 11.55 -17.11 21.44
C CYS A 82 13.03 -17.48 21.42
N LEU A 83 13.64 -17.52 20.23
CA LEU A 83 15.07 -17.80 20.08
C LEU A 83 15.89 -16.50 20.21
N ASN A 84 16.84 -16.50 21.15
CA ASN A 84 17.88 -15.48 21.22
C ASN A 84 18.92 -15.69 20.09
N THR A 85 19.85 -14.76 19.89
CA THR A 85 21.00 -14.85 18.97
C THR A 85 21.76 -16.17 19.06
N ASN A 86 21.81 -16.79 20.25
CA ASN A 86 22.46 -18.09 20.48
C ASN A 86 21.58 -19.32 20.19
N GLN A 87 20.43 -19.15 19.52
CA GLN A 87 19.44 -20.21 19.25
C GLN A 87 18.94 -20.92 20.52
N LYS A 88 19.00 -20.24 21.67
CA LYS A 88 18.49 -20.74 22.94
C LYS A 88 17.10 -20.15 23.20
N PRO A 89 16.15 -20.97 23.69
CA PRO A 89 14.83 -20.48 24.05
C PRO A 89 14.93 -19.56 25.26
N VAL A 90 14.44 -18.33 25.11
CA VAL A 90 14.35 -17.33 26.17
C VAL A 90 12.91 -16.82 26.28
N SER A 91 12.49 -16.54 27.51
CA SER A 91 11.20 -15.92 27.80
C SER A 91 11.30 -14.41 27.99
N TRP A 92 12.50 -13.90 28.29
CA TRP A 92 12.78 -12.47 28.51
C TRP A 92 13.85 -11.99 27.54
N PHE A 93 13.60 -10.85 26.92
CA PHE A 93 14.54 -10.21 26.00
C PHE A 93 14.35 -8.70 26.01
N GLN A 94 15.35 -7.97 25.50
CA GLN A 94 15.27 -6.54 25.33
C GLN A 94 14.83 -6.21 23.90
N ARG A 95 13.94 -5.24 23.77
CA ARG A 95 13.46 -4.75 22.47
C ARG A 95 13.64 -3.24 22.39
N SER A 96 14.23 -2.77 21.30
CA SER A 96 14.37 -1.34 21.04
C SER A 96 13.05 -0.73 20.57
N TYR A 97 12.82 0.52 20.98
CA TYR A 97 11.68 1.32 20.57
C TYR A 97 12.05 2.79 20.61
N ILE A 98 11.38 3.58 19.78
CA ILE A 98 11.52 5.03 19.80
C ILE A 98 10.47 5.59 20.76
N CYS A 99 10.87 6.50 21.65
CA CYS A 99 9.96 7.22 22.53
C CYS A 99 9.02 8.12 21.73
N ARG A 100 7.91 7.56 21.26
CA ARG A 100 6.83 8.24 20.53
C ARG A 100 5.50 7.53 20.76
N TYR A 101 4.41 8.29 20.79
CA TYR A 101 3.09 7.68 20.83
C TYR A 101 2.72 7.05 19.49
N CYS A 102 1.94 5.98 19.51
CA CYS A 102 1.49 5.28 18.31
C CYS A 102 0.78 6.19 17.29
N TYR A 103 0.06 7.22 17.76
CA TYR A 103 -0.64 8.17 16.88
C TYR A 103 0.28 9.20 16.20
N GLN A 104 1.55 9.30 16.62
CA GLN A 104 2.55 10.23 16.06
C GLN A 104 3.41 9.60 14.95
N VAL A 105 3.14 8.33 14.61
CA VAL A 105 3.82 7.60 13.54
C VAL A 105 3.45 8.21 12.17
N PRO A 106 4.39 8.30 11.21
CA PRO A 106 4.12 8.79 9.84
C PRO A 106 3.06 7.93 9.13
N LEU A 107 2.36 8.47 8.12
CA LEU A 107 1.28 7.75 7.44
C LEU A 107 1.75 6.47 6.73
N ASP A 108 2.99 6.46 6.22
CA ASP A 108 3.53 5.32 5.47
C ASP A 108 3.69 4.05 6.32
N ASP A 109 3.88 4.23 7.64
CA ASP A 109 4.02 3.14 8.62
C ASP A 109 2.67 2.74 9.24
N LEU A 110 1.54 3.27 8.75
CA LEU A 110 0.20 3.02 9.28
C LEU A 110 -0.68 2.25 8.30
N ALA A 111 -1.34 1.21 8.82
CA ALA A 111 -2.41 0.51 8.16
C ALA A 111 -3.76 1.13 8.56
N CYS A 112 -4.33 1.94 7.69
CA CYS A 112 -5.63 2.60 7.92
C CYS A 112 -6.75 1.93 7.14
N THR A 113 -7.95 1.85 7.74
CA THR A 113 -9.15 1.36 7.04
C THR A 113 -9.55 2.32 5.94
N HIS A 114 -9.57 1.85 4.70
CA HIS A 114 -10.01 2.65 3.56
C HIS A 114 -11.55 2.78 3.53
N ASN A 115 -12.06 3.99 3.32
CA ASN A 115 -13.49 4.24 3.19
C ASN A 115 -13.90 4.32 1.72
N ILE A 116 -14.64 3.30 1.24
CA ILE A 116 -15.15 3.20 -0.14
C ILE A 116 -16.29 4.21 -0.40
N ALA A 117 -16.94 4.72 0.65
CA ALA A 117 -18.11 5.60 0.53
C ALA A 117 -17.77 7.09 0.43
N CYS A 118 -16.49 7.46 0.45
CA CYS A 118 -16.11 8.85 0.34
C CYS A 118 -16.39 9.37 -1.08
N ARG A 119 -17.07 10.52 -1.19
CA ARG A 119 -17.41 11.16 -2.46
C ARG A 119 -17.00 12.64 -2.43
N HIS A 120 -16.57 13.14 -3.59
CA HIS A 120 -16.10 14.51 -3.82
C HIS A 120 -17.11 15.60 -3.40
N HIS A 121 -18.41 15.28 -3.28
CA HIS A 121 -19.44 16.27 -2.96
C HIS A 121 -19.63 16.55 -1.44
N GLN A 122 -18.82 15.99 -0.55
CA GLN A 122 -18.88 16.37 0.87
C GLN A 122 -17.84 17.45 1.18
N ASN A 123 -18.22 18.46 1.98
CA ASN A 123 -17.46 19.67 2.31
C ASN A 123 -16.06 19.48 2.95
N SER A 124 -15.49 18.27 2.91
CA SER A 124 -14.16 17.94 3.41
C SER A 124 -13.58 16.78 2.61
N ASN A 125 -12.39 16.98 2.03
CA ASN A 125 -11.59 15.92 1.40
C ASN A 125 -10.98 14.96 2.43
N ARG A 126 -11.41 15.01 3.69
CA ARG A 126 -10.87 14.22 4.81
C ARG A 126 -11.97 13.46 5.50
N TYR A 127 -11.68 12.19 5.83
CA TYR A 127 -12.56 11.33 6.62
C TYR A 127 -11.83 10.75 7.82
N LYS A 128 -12.59 10.45 8.87
CA LYS A 128 -12.08 9.79 10.08
C LYS A 128 -11.96 8.29 9.80
N SER A 129 -10.74 7.76 9.79
CA SER A 129 -10.43 6.34 9.64
C SER A 129 -9.90 5.75 10.95
N ASN A 130 -10.00 4.42 11.07
CA ASN A 130 -9.32 3.67 12.12
C ASN A 130 -7.96 3.23 11.57
N CYS A 131 -6.89 3.62 12.25
CA CYS A 131 -5.52 3.32 11.85
C CYS A 131 -4.83 2.47 12.92
N THR A 132 -4.03 1.52 12.46
CA THR A 132 -3.10 0.74 13.27
C THR A 132 -1.68 0.88 12.73
N ILE A 133 -0.69 0.56 13.54
CA ILE A 133 0.70 0.44 13.04
C ILE A 133 0.77 -0.74 12.08
N ALA A 134 1.33 -0.54 10.88
CA ALA A 134 1.47 -1.59 9.86
C ALA A 134 2.48 -2.66 10.29
N ASP A 135 3.57 -2.23 10.93
CA ASP A 135 4.56 -3.13 11.50
C ASP A 135 4.11 -3.68 12.88
N ASN A 136 3.81 -4.98 12.89
CA ASN A 136 3.41 -5.70 14.11
C ASN A 136 4.56 -5.89 15.11
N THR A 137 5.80 -5.62 14.71
CA THR A 137 7.00 -5.74 15.55
C THR A 137 7.34 -4.43 16.27
N GLN A 138 6.91 -3.28 15.73
CA GLN A 138 7.25 -1.98 16.28
C GLN A 138 6.49 -1.68 17.57
N LEU A 139 7.23 -1.28 18.61
CA LEU A 139 6.69 -0.87 19.90
C LEU A 139 6.49 0.66 19.93
N CYS A 140 5.38 1.11 20.52
CA CYS A 140 5.03 2.53 20.66
C CYS A 140 4.19 2.77 21.91
N LEU A 141 4.13 4.01 22.38
CA LEU A 141 3.37 4.36 23.58
C LEU A 141 1.88 4.52 23.28
N GLY A 142 1.03 4.03 24.19
CA GLY A 142 -0.43 4.17 24.13
C GLY A 142 -1.14 3.09 23.32
N SER A 143 -2.36 3.41 22.85
CA SER A 143 -3.16 2.47 22.05
C SER A 143 -2.60 2.34 20.63
N ARG A 144 -2.46 1.08 20.16
CA ARG A 144 -2.05 0.78 18.77
C ARG A 144 -3.12 1.12 17.74
N THR A 145 -4.39 1.06 18.13
CA THR A 145 -5.54 1.44 17.32
C THR A 145 -5.99 2.85 17.70
N PHE A 146 -6.07 3.74 16.72
CA PHE A 146 -6.47 5.12 16.94
C PHE A 146 -7.19 5.71 15.73
N TYR A 147 -7.97 6.76 15.96
CA TYR A 147 -8.64 7.49 14.89
C TYR A 147 -7.74 8.57 14.31
N ARG A 148 -7.68 8.66 12.99
CA ARG A 148 -6.96 9.72 12.27
C ARG A 148 -7.82 10.28 11.15
N ASN A 149 -7.70 11.58 10.88
CA ASN A 149 -8.31 12.18 9.70
C ASN A 149 -7.33 11.99 8.54
N ILE A 150 -7.73 11.17 7.57
CA ILE A 150 -6.95 10.90 6.37
C ILE A 150 -7.63 11.51 5.14
N GLU A 151 -6.82 11.82 4.13
CA GLU A 151 -7.32 12.36 2.89
C GLU A 151 -8.05 11.27 2.12
N CYS A 152 -9.16 11.68 1.52
CA CYS A 152 -10.04 10.81 0.77
C CYS A 152 -9.51 10.66 -0.64
N ASN A 153 -9.19 9.43 -0.99
CA ASN A 153 -8.95 9.06 -2.37
C ASN A 153 -10.17 8.32 -2.93
N TRP A 154 -11.02 9.05 -3.65
CA TRP A 154 -12.23 8.49 -4.28
C TRP A 154 -11.90 7.92 -5.66
N THR A 155 -12.55 6.82 -6.03
CA THR A 155 -12.43 6.21 -7.35
C THR A 155 -13.76 6.32 -8.11
N SER A 156 -13.73 6.93 -9.30
CA SER A 156 -14.94 7.11 -10.14
C SER A 156 -15.16 5.93 -11.11
N GLY A 157 -14.40 4.84 -10.95
CA GLY A 157 -14.49 3.64 -11.79
C GLY A 157 -13.65 3.69 -13.08
N TYR A 158 -12.81 4.70 -13.26
CA TYR A 158 -11.88 4.78 -14.38
C TYR A 158 -10.74 3.76 -14.24
N LYS A 159 -10.61 2.83 -15.20
CA LYS A 159 -9.51 1.84 -15.22
C LYS A 159 -8.28 2.45 -15.89
N LYS A 160 -7.12 2.41 -15.22
CA LYS A 160 -5.86 2.92 -15.79
C LYS A 160 -5.51 2.21 -17.10
N TRP A 161 -5.65 0.87 -17.12
CA TRP A 161 -5.36 0.06 -18.30
C TRP A 161 -6.25 0.41 -19.50
N ASN A 162 -7.54 0.65 -19.26
CA ASN A 162 -8.47 1.04 -20.33
C ASN A 162 -8.09 2.40 -20.91
N ALA A 163 -7.72 3.37 -20.08
CA ALA A 163 -7.25 4.68 -20.54
C ALA A 163 -5.96 4.56 -21.37
N LEU A 164 -5.02 3.70 -20.95
CA LEU A 164 -3.78 3.42 -21.70
C LEU A 164 -4.05 2.78 -23.07
N LEU A 165 -4.87 1.72 -23.10
CA LEU A 165 -5.26 1.07 -24.35
C LEU A 165 -5.94 2.05 -25.29
N LEU A 166 -6.87 2.85 -24.78
CA LEU A 166 -7.58 3.82 -25.59
C LEU A 166 -6.65 4.90 -26.14
N SER A 167 -5.64 5.31 -25.38
CA SER A 167 -4.59 6.23 -25.83
C SER A 167 -3.71 5.65 -26.94
N ILE A 168 -3.37 4.35 -26.88
CA ILE A 168 -2.52 3.70 -27.88
C ILE A 168 -3.29 3.47 -29.19
N PHE A 169 -4.51 2.92 -29.11
CA PHE A 169 -5.28 2.55 -30.30
C PHE A 169 -6.04 3.72 -30.93
N VAL A 170 -6.58 4.63 -30.11
CA VAL A 170 -7.51 5.68 -30.57
C VAL A 170 -7.17 7.05 -29.99
N GLY A 171 -5.99 7.22 -29.38
CA GLY A 171 -5.58 8.49 -28.77
C GLY A 171 -5.40 9.63 -29.77
N GLY A 172 -5.13 9.31 -31.04
CA GLY A 172 -4.96 10.32 -32.10
C GLY A 172 -6.26 11.06 -32.39
N LEU A 173 -7.40 10.43 -32.13
CA LEU A 173 -8.72 11.05 -32.23
C LEU A 173 -9.17 11.66 -30.89
N GLY A 174 -8.34 11.60 -29.83
CA GLY A 174 -8.63 12.15 -28.51
C GLY A 174 -9.60 11.34 -27.64
N PHE A 175 -9.85 10.08 -27.97
CA PHE A 175 -10.76 9.23 -27.19
C PHE A 175 -10.27 8.97 -25.76
N ASP A 176 -8.95 8.95 -25.56
CA ASP A 176 -8.32 8.89 -24.24
C ASP A 176 -8.76 10.05 -23.33
N ARG A 177 -8.85 11.27 -23.89
CA ARG A 177 -9.29 12.47 -23.16
C ARG A 177 -10.81 12.49 -22.98
N PHE A 178 -11.58 12.03 -23.97
CA PHE A 178 -13.02 11.85 -23.80
C PHE A 178 -13.35 10.84 -22.69
N TYR A 179 -12.61 9.74 -22.59
CA TYR A 179 -12.80 8.74 -21.54
C TYR A 179 -12.54 9.31 -20.15
N LEU A 180 -11.54 10.19 -20.00
CA LEU A 180 -11.18 10.81 -18.73
C LEU A 180 -12.04 12.05 -18.36
N GLY A 181 -12.96 12.47 -19.23
CA GLY A 181 -13.81 13.66 -19.01
C GLY A 181 -13.23 14.98 -19.53
N HIS A 182 -12.02 14.97 -20.11
CA HIS A 182 -11.32 16.14 -20.64
C HIS A 182 -11.84 16.57 -22.02
N ILE A 183 -13.11 16.99 -22.08
CA ILE A 183 -13.82 17.27 -23.34
C ILE A 183 -13.14 18.39 -24.16
N LYS A 184 -12.68 19.46 -23.49
CA LYS A 184 -12.08 20.63 -24.17
C LYS A 184 -10.77 20.28 -24.88
N GLU A 185 -9.93 19.50 -24.23
CA GLU A 185 -8.65 19.05 -24.80
C GLU A 185 -8.85 18.02 -25.92
N ALA A 186 -9.88 17.17 -25.77
CA ALA A 186 -10.21 16.17 -26.77
C ALA A 186 -10.61 16.80 -28.12
N PHE A 187 -11.40 17.88 -28.11
CA PHE A 187 -11.69 18.64 -29.33
C PHE A 187 -10.45 19.28 -29.94
N GLY A 188 -9.53 19.81 -29.11
CA GLY A 188 -8.26 20.34 -29.57
C GLY A 188 -7.44 19.32 -30.37
N LYS A 189 -7.39 18.06 -29.89
CA LYS A 189 -6.73 16.96 -30.61
C LYS A 189 -7.39 16.68 -31.96
N ILE A 190 -8.72 16.62 -32.02
CA ILE A 190 -9.45 16.37 -33.27
C ILE A 190 -9.17 17.47 -34.30
N PHE A 191 -9.24 18.75 -33.91
CA PHE A 191 -8.97 19.87 -34.82
C PHE A 191 -7.52 19.89 -35.32
N SER A 192 -6.57 19.42 -34.51
CA SER A 192 -5.17 19.26 -34.90
C SER A 192 -4.88 17.97 -35.70
N PHE A 193 -5.93 17.21 -36.08
CA PHE A 193 -5.81 15.87 -36.69
C PHE A 193 -4.92 14.91 -35.88
N GLY A 194 -4.92 15.05 -34.55
CA GLY A 194 -4.16 14.18 -33.66
C GLY A 194 -2.63 14.27 -33.80
N GLY A 195 -2.12 15.32 -34.46
CA GLY A 195 -0.70 15.55 -34.75
C GLY A 195 0.10 14.30 -35.07
N LEU A 196 -0.30 13.54 -36.10
CA LEU A 196 0.43 12.43 -36.72
C LEU A 196 0.95 11.34 -35.75
N GLY A 197 0.35 11.18 -34.57
CA GLY A 197 0.76 10.19 -33.56
C GLY A 197 1.81 10.66 -32.55
N ILE A 198 2.27 11.91 -32.61
CA ILE A 198 3.16 12.46 -31.57
C ILE A 198 2.40 12.71 -30.27
N TRP A 199 1.16 13.22 -30.38
CA TRP A 199 0.29 13.43 -29.22
C TRP A 199 -0.02 12.11 -28.51
N THR A 200 -0.31 11.04 -29.26
CA THR A 200 -0.61 9.72 -28.68
C THR A 200 0.56 9.16 -27.87
N LEU A 201 1.78 9.36 -28.34
CA LEU A 201 3.00 8.96 -27.64
C LEU A 201 3.18 9.77 -26.34
N ILE A 202 3.00 11.08 -26.38
CA ILE A 202 3.07 11.93 -25.17
C ILE A 202 1.99 11.54 -24.16
N ASP A 203 0.76 11.37 -24.61
CA ASP A 203 -0.38 11.06 -23.75
C ASP A 203 -0.27 9.68 -23.11
N SER A 204 0.17 8.67 -23.86
CA SER A 204 0.40 7.32 -23.32
C SER A 204 1.44 7.33 -22.18
N VAL A 205 2.52 8.10 -22.31
CA VAL A 205 3.52 8.28 -21.23
C VAL A 205 2.92 8.99 -20.03
N LEU A 206 2.13 10.05 -20.25
CA LEU A 206 1.49 10.82 -19.17
C LEU A 206 0.49 9.97 -18.37
N ILE A 207 -0.28 9.11 -19.03
CA ILE A 207 -1.20 8.17 -18.37
C ILE A 207 -0.41 7.05 -17.66
N ALA A 208 0.66 6.53 -18.29
CA ALA A 208 1.46 5.45 -17.71
C ALA A 208 2.12 5.90 -16.40
N CYS A 209 2.68 7.11 -16.38
CA CYS A 209 3.25 7.74 -15.20
C CYS A 209 2.20 8.21 -14.17
N GLY A 210 0.90 8.16 -14.48
CA GLY A 210 -0.16 8.63 -13.59
C GLY A 210 -0.20 10.15 -13.40
N TYR A 211 0.49 10.92 -14.26
CA TYR A 211 0.44 12.38 -14.23
C TYR A 211 -0.91 12.89 -14.76
N LEU A 212 -1.47 12.19 -15.74
CA LEU A 212 -2.82 12.46 -16.21
C LEU A 212 -3.83 11.68 -15.36
N THR A 213 -4.75 12.41 -14.73
CA THR A 213 -5.86 11.85 -13.94
C THR A 213 -7.21 12.22 -14.57
N PRO A 214 -8.30 11.51 -14.22
CA PRO A 214 -9.67 11.90 -14.55
C PRO A 214 -9.98 13.36 -14.17
N ASP A 215 -10.82 14.04 -14.95
CA ASP A 215 -11.24 15.44 -14.70
C ASP A 215 -11.95 15.61 -13.35
N ASP A 216 -12.64 14.56 -12.89
CA ASP A 216 -13.30 14.50 -11.59
C ASP A 216 -12.34 14.47 -10.38
N GLY A 217 -11.02 14.41 -10.61
CA GLY A 217 -10.01 14.30 -9.54
C GLY A 217 -9.99 12.95 -8.83
N SER A 218 -10.71 11.95 -9.32
CA SER A 218 -10.70 10.59 -8.78
C SER A 218 -9.43 9.84 -9.18
N VAL A 219 -8.97 8.90 -8.35
CA VAL A 219 -7.87 8.01 -8.73
C VAL A 219 -8.37 6.83 -9.55
N TYR A 220 -7.48 6.28 -10.38
CA TYR A 220 -7.74 5.09 -11.16
C TYR A 220 -8.04 3.89 -10.25
N ILE A 221 -8.93 3.01 -10.71
CA ILE A 221 -9.04 1.68 -10.12
C ILE A 221 -7.90 0.80 -10.65
N GLU A 222 -7.29 0.06 -9.72
CA GLU A 222 -6.31 -1.00 -9.99
C GLU A 222 -6.99 -2.21 -10.66
#